data_AF-A0A1T0AQS1-F1
#
_entry.id   AF-A0A1T0AQS1-F1
#
_cell.length_a   1.000
_cell.length_b   1.000
_cell.length_c   1.000
_cell.angle_alpha   90.00
_cell.angle_beta   90.00
_cell.angle_gamma   90.00
#
_symmetry.space_group_name_H-M   'P 1'
#
loop_
_entity.id
_entity.type
_entity.pdbx_description
1 polymer ?
#
loop_
_entity_poly.entity_id
_entity_poly.type
_entity_poly.pdbx_seq_one_letter_code
_entity_poly.pdbx_strand_id
1 'polypeptide(L)'
;MRLSEERKQQILKSLKEDYVPFSDVFHEICADTVADMMMTGALSTEEGRNDKNKLNHLKHRYFNLVPENYTKAIPVIEDVLTLQEKYQTLRFG
;
A
#
# COMPACT_ATOMS: atom_id res chain seq x y z
N MET A 1 6.35 1.03 -7.81
CA MET A 1 7.23 2.16 -7.43
C MET A 1 8.27 1.79 -6.38
N ARG A 2 9.53 2.23 -6.55
CA ARG A 2 10.58 2.16 -5.52
C ARG A 2 10.77 3.54 -4.89
N LEU A 3 10.82 3.62 -3.56
CA LEU A 3 10.98 4.88 -2.84
C LEU A 3 12.46 5.32 -2.85
N SER A 4 12.69 6.64 -2.83
CA SER A 4 14.03 7.18 -2.56
C SER A 4 14.46 6.88 -1.13
N GLU A 5 15.77 6.81 -0.87
CA GLU A 5 16.28 6.57 0.48
C GLU A 5 15.83 7.65 1.48
N GLU A 6 15.75 8.90 1.05
CA GLU A 6 15.21 9.99 1.88
C GLU A 6 13.77 9.73 2.31
N ARG A 7 12.90 9.31 1.37
CA ARG A 7 11.50 8.98 1.68
C ARG A 7 11.39 7.79 2.61
N LYS A 8 12.22 6.76 2.42
CA LYS A 8 12.28 5.63 3.36
C LYS A 8 12.64 6.07 4.76
N GLN A 9 13.66 6.92 4.92
CA GLN A 9 14.04 7.43 6.24
C GLN A 9 12.95 8.29 6.88
N GLN A 10 12.25 9.12 6.10
CA GLN A 10 11.10 9.89 6.59
C GLN A 10 9.97 8.99 7.10
N ILE A 11 9.62 7.94 6.35
CA ILE A 11 8.60 6.96 6.75
C ILE A 11 9.02 6.24 8.03
N LEU A 12 10.26 5.73 8.08
CA LEU A 12 10.78 5.03 9.25
C LEU A 12 10.81 5.94 10.49
N LYS A 13 11.13 7.21 10.32
CA LYS A 13 11.08 8.20 11.40
C LYS A 13 9.64 8.39 11.88
N SER A 14 8.69 8.57 10.98
CA SER A 14 7.26 8.69 11.33
C SER A 14 6.77 7.47 12.11
N LEU A 15 7.04 6.26 11.61
CA LEU A 15 6.64 5.01 12.26
C LEU A 15 7.28 4.81 13.63
N LYS A 16 8.49 5.35 13.85
CA LYS A 16 9.18 5.29 15.14
C LYS A 16 8.59 6.27 16.15
N GLU A 17 8.25 7.48 15.71
CA GLU A 17 7.78 8.57 16.57
C GLU A 17 6.30 8.40 16.95
N ASP A 18 5.45 8.22 15.94
CA ASP A 18 4.03 7.90 16.09
C ASP A 18 3.55 7.20 14.82
N TYR A 19 3.34 5.88 14.94
CA TYR A 19 2.96 5.06 13.79
C TYR A 19 1.49 5.22 13.42
N VAL A 20 0.64 5.75 14.30
CA VAL A 20 -0.81 5.77 14.08
C VAL A 20 -1.18 6.63 12.85
N PRO A 21 -0.73 7.89 12.71
CA PRO A 21 -1.09 8.72 11.55
C PRO A 21 -0.64 8.11 10.22
N PHE A 22 0.56 7.53 10.18
CA PHE A 22 1.05 6.90 8.95
C PHE A 22 0.28 5.60 8.65
N SER A 23 -0.11 4.84 9.67
CA SER A 23 -0.90 3.62 9.51
C SER A 23 -2.30 3.90 8.98
N ASP A 24 -2.90 5.02 9.40
CA ASP A 24 -4.19 5.48 8.88
C ASP A 24 -4.07 5.84 7.40
N VAL A 25 -3.07 6.65 7.02
CA VAL A 25 -2.79 6.99 5.61
C VAL A 25 -2.51 5.73 4.78
N PHE A 26 -1.76 4.77 5.32
CA PHE A 26 -1.51 3.50 4.64
C PHE A 26 -2.81 2.70 4.42
N HIS A 27 -3.71 2.69 5.40
CA HIS A 27 -5.03 2.07 5.28
C HIS A 27 -5.87 2.74 4.18
N GLU A 28 -5.89 4.07 4.15
CA GLU A 28 -6.59 4.87 3.15
C GLU A 28 -6.06 4.56 1.74
N ILE A 29 -4.74 4.54 1.54
CA ILE A 29 -4.12 4.16 0.26
C ILE A 29 -4.60 2.77 -0.20
N CYS A 30 -4.69 1.80 0.71
CA CYS A 30 -5.22 0.47 0.38
C CYS A 30 -6.70 0.55 -0.04
N ALA A 31 -7.52 1.34 0.67
CA ALA A 31 -8.93 1.51 0.36
C ALA A 31 -9.15 2.19 -1.00
N ASP A 32 -8.41 3.27 -1.27
CA ASP A 32 -8.43 3.99 -2.54
C ASP A 32 -8.03 3.09 -3.71
N THR A 33 -6.99 2.26 -3.52
CA THR A 33 -6.57 1.30 -4.54
C THR A 33 -7.69 0.31 -4.87
N VAL A 34 -8.43 -0.19 -3.86
CA VAL A 34 -9.60 -1.05 -4.09
C VAL A 34 -10.71 -0.29 -4.80
N ALA A 35 -10.94 0.97 -4.45
CA ALA A 35 -11.93 1.80 -5.13
C ALA A 35 -11.55 1.99 -6.62
N ASP A 36 -10.28 2.23 -6.93
CA ASP A 36 -9.80 2.33 -8.31
C ASP A 36 -9.98 1.01 -9.08
N MET A 37 -9.70 -0.15 -8.45
CA MET A 37 -9.98 -1.47 -9.04
C MET A 37 -11.48 -1.66 -9.35
N MET A 38 -12.37 -1.17 -8.49
CA MET A 38 -13.82 -1.23 -8.72
C MET A 38 -14.25 -0.32 -9.88
N MET A 39 -13.75 0.91 -9.90
CA MET A 39 -14.09 1.92 -10.92
C MET A 39 -13.62 1.52 -12.32
N THR A 40 -12.52 0.79 -12.41
CA THR A 40 -11.95 0.30 -13.68
C THR A 40 -12.51 -1.05 -14.11
N GLY A 41 -13.40 -1.66 -13.32
CA GLY A 41 -13.94 -3.01 -13.60
C GLY A 41 -12.91 -4.14 -13.46
N ALA A 42 -11.70 -3.85 -12.97
CA ALA A 42 -10.60 -4.80 -12.87
C ALA A 42 -10.95 -6.04 -12.04
N LEU A 43 -11.84 -5.92 -11.05
CA LEU A 43 -12.26 -7.04 -10.22
C LEU A 43 -13.02 -8.15 -10.99
N SER A 44 -13.45 -7.88 -12.23
CA SER A 44 -14.05 -8.87 -13.12
C SER A 44 -13.00 -9.81 -13.75
N THR A 45 -11.73 -9.41 -13.79
CA THR A 45 -10.64 -10.21 -14.34
C THR A 45 -9.97 -11.07 -13.27
N GLU A 46 -9.34 -12.17 -13.67
CA GLU A 46 -8.55 -13.00 -12.75
C GLU A 46 -7.37 -12.22 -12.17
N GLU A 47 -6.69 -11.43 -13.00
CA GLU A 47 -5.59 -10.56 -12.58
C GLU A 47 -6.02 -9.56 -11.51
N GLY A 48 -7.14 -8.85 -11.69
CA GLY A 48 -7.62 -7.88 -10.70
C GLY A 48 -8.08 -8.53 -9.39
N ARG A 49 -8.62 -9.76 -9.45
CA ARG A 49 -8.89 -10.53 -8.22
C ARG A 49 -7.61 -10.93 -7.50
N ASN A 50 -6.59 -11.37 -8.24
CA ASN A 50 -5.30 -11.73 -7.67
C ASN A 50 -4.60 -10.52 -7.04
N ASP A 51 -4.66 -9.36 -7.69
CA ASP A 51 -4.11 -8.11 -7.16
C ASP A 51 -4.87 -7.61 -5.93
N LYS A 52 -6.20 -7.73 -5.89
CA LYS A 52 -6.99 -7.46 -4.68
C LYS A 52 -6.57 -8.37 -3.52
N ASN A 53 -6.38 -9.67 -3.78
CA ASN A 53 -5.91 -10.62 -2.77
C ASN A 53 -4.49 -10.27 -2.29
N LYS A 54 -3.60 -9.89 -3.21
CA LYS A 54 -2.25 -9.40 -2.89
C LYS A 54 -2.31 -8.15 -2.00
N LEU A 55 -3.15 -7.18 -2.34
CA LEU A 55 -3.33 -5.96 -1.56
C LEU A 55 -3.81 -6.26 -0.12
N ASN A 56 -4.79 -7.15 0.03
CA ASN A 56 -5.24 -7.61 1.34
C ASN A 56 -4.10 -8.26 2.13
N HIS A 57 -3.31 -9.13 1.50
CA HIS A 57 -2.17 -9.77 2.14
C HIS A 57 -1.11 -8.75 2.59
N LEU A 58 -0.81 -7.76 1.74
CA LEU A 58 0.13 -6.68 2.06
C LEU A 58 -0.38 -5.82 3.22
N LYS A 59 -1.67 -5.47 3.22
CA LYS A 59 -2.31 -4.75 4.33
C LYS A 59 -2.16 -5.50 5.65
N HIS A 60 -2.50 -6.79 5.68
CA HIS A 60 -2.31 -7.61 6.88
C HIS A 60 -0.84 -7.70 7.30
N ARG A 61 0.07 -7.89 6.34
CA ARG A 61 1.50 -7.95 6.61
C ARG A 61 2.03 -6.65 7.22
N TYR A 62 1.59 -5.50 6.74
CA TYR A 62 1.95 -4.20 7.30
C TYR A 62 1.53 -4.09 8.77
N PHE A 63 0.26 -4.37 9.09
CA PHE A 63 -0.25 -4.28 10.46
C PHE A 63 0.33 -5.35 11.40
N ASN A 64 0.86 -6.46 10.88
CA ASN A 64 1.62 -7.43 11.68
C ASN A 64 3.07 -6.98 11.94
N LEU A 65 3.59 -6.03 11.16
CA LEU A 65 4.94 -5.51 11.32
C LEU A 65 4.98 -4.27 12.20
N VAL A 66 3.93 -3.46 12.24
CA VAL A 66 3.89 -2.20 12.99
C VAL A 66 3.12 -2.41 14.30
N PRO A 67 3.64 -1.96 15.46
CA PRO A 67 4.85 -1.14 15.61
C PRO A 67 6.18 -1.91 15.77
N GLU A 68 6.19 -3.19 16.13
CA GLU A 68 7.38 -3.87 16.67
C GLU A 68 8.53 -4.08 15.66
N ASN A 69 8.19 -4.23 14.38
CA ASN A 69 9.10 -4.55 13.28
C ASN A 69 8.98 -3.53 12.12
N TYR A 70 8.66 -2.27 12.44
CA TYR A 70 8.33 -1.24 11.45
C TYR A 70 9.42 -1.01 10.38
N THR A 71 10.69 -1.31 10.67
CA THR A 71 11.79 -1.22 9.69
C THR A 71 11.63 -2.17 8.50
N LYS A 72 10.88 -3.27 8.68
CA LYS A 72 10.56 -4.25 7.64
C LYS A 72 9.31 -3.86 6.84
N ALA A 73 8.64 -2.75 7.15
CA ALA A 73 7.42 -2.32 6.48
C ALA A 73 7.67 -1.68 5.10
N ILE A 74 8.88 -1.15 4.84
CA ILE A 74 9.20 -0.43 3.60
C ILE A 74 8.90 -1.24 2.33
N PRO A 75 9.32 -2.52 2.19
CA PRO A 75 8.99 -3.30 1.01
C PRO A 75 7.48 -3.49 0.82
N VAL A 76 6.73 -3.62 1.92
CA VAL A 76 5.27 -3.75 1.88
C VAL A 76 4.62 -2.46 1.37
N ILE A 77 5.12 -1.31 1.83
CA ILE A 77 4.67 0.02 1.37
C ILE A 77 4.96 0.20 -0.12
N GLU A 78 6.16 -0.15 -0.58
CA GLU A 78 6.52 -0.08 -2.01
C GLU A 78 5.64 -0.98 -2.88
N ASP A 79 5.32 -2.19 -2.42
CA ASP A 79 4.42 -3.11 -3.11
C ASP A 79 2.98 -2.56 -3.21
N VAL A 80 2.47 -1.92 -2.15
CA VAL A 80 1.16 -1.26 -2.16
C VAL A 80 1.15 -0.06 -3.10
N LEU A 81 2.18 0.80 -3.05
CA LEU A 81 2.28 1.95 -3.96
C LEU A 81 2.41 1.52 -5.43
N THR A 82 3.00 0.35 -5.70
CA THR A 82 3.04 -0.23 -7.05
C THR A 82 1.65 -0.63 -7.54
N LEU A 83 0.83 -1.25 -6.67
CA LEU A 83 -0.56 -1.57 -7.01
C LEU A 83 -1.41 -0.31 -7.17
N GLN A 84 -1.23 0.68 -6.29
CA GLN A 84 -1.90 1.96 -6.38
C GLN A 84 -1.61 2.64 -7.71
N GLU A 85 -0.33 2.78 -8.07
CA GLU A 85 0.12 3.38 -9.34
C GLU A 85 -0.52 2.68 -10.54
N LYS A 86 -0.51 1.33 -10.57
CA LYS A 86 -1.15 0.54 -11.63
C LYS A 86 -2.63 0.93 -11.82
N TYR A 87 -3.41 0.96 -10.75
CA TYR A 87 -4.86 1.18 -10.86
C TYR A 87 -5.24 2.66 -10.99
N GLN A 88 -4.45 3.57 -10.44
CA GLN A 88 -4.59 5.00 -10.72
C GLN A 88 -4.33 5.29 -12.20
N THR A 89 -3.29 4.70 -12.80
CA THR A 89 -3.03 4.81 -14.24
C THR A 89 -4.16 4.20 -15.06
N LEU A 90 -4.71 3.04 -14.68
CA LEU A 90 -5.87 2.47 -15.39
C LEU A 90 -7.13 3.35 -15.28
N ARG A 91 -7.30 4.09 -14.18
CA ARG A 91 -8.49 4.92 -13.95
C ARG A 91 -8.41 6.28 -14.64
N PHE A 92 -7.23 6.89 -14.67
CA PHE A 92 -7.05 8.28 -15.09
C PHE A 92 -6.11 8.48 -16.27
N GLY A 93 -5.39 7.44 -16.70
CA GLY A 93 -4.56 7.44 -17.92
C GLY A 93 -5.38 7.11 -19.16
#